data_AF-A0A9J5ZQ53-F1
#
_entry.id   AF-A0A9J5ZQ53-F1
#
_cell.length_a   1.000
_cell.length_b   1.000
_cell.length_c   1.000
_cell.angle_alpha   90.00
_cell.angle_beta   90.00
_cell.angle_gamma   90.00
#
_symmetry.space_group_name_H-M   'P 1'
#
loop_
_entity.id
_entity.type
_entity.pdbx_description
1 polymer ?
#
loop_
_entity_poly.entity_id
_entity_poly.type
_entity_poly.pdbx_seq_one_letter_code
_entity_poly.pdbx_strand_id
1 'polypeptide(L)'
;MVPVHEIQFLCFCQKHAEGTWIIKDVSIDTIKEGSQQYKIEKCGRLSSGYIIQDMPNGYSKIILIEHMEYDEIFVHHLYRPLIRDGLGFVDSKGMIGMGVLSQRMAHNFCAGICATSCQWKTI
;
A
#
# COMPACT_ATOMS: atom_id res chain seq x y z
N MET A 1 -13.09 18.50 -8.36
CA MET A 1 -12.53 17.18 -8.75
C MET A 1 -11.44 16.86 -7.74
N VAL A 2 -11.43 15.67 -7.16
CA VAL A 2 -10.38 15.21 -6.25
C VAL A 2 -9.10 14.91 -7.07
N PRO A 3 -7.92 15.42 -6.68
CA PRO A 3 -6.68 15.14 -7.38
C PRO A 3 -6.32 13.65 -7.29
N VAL A 4 -5.94 13.06 -8.42
CA VAL A 4 -5.33 11.73 -8.49
C VAL A 4 -3.82 11.93 -8.42
N HIS A 5 -3.17 11.25 -7.48
CA HIS A 5 -1.72 11.24 -7.39
C HIS A 5 -1.23 9.83 -7.74
N GLU A 6 -0.22 9.76 -8.61
CA GLU A 6 0.49 8.52 -8.89
C GLU A 6 1.64 8.40 -7.91
N ILE A 7 1.76 7.25 -7.25
CA ILE A 7 2.92 6.95 -6.40
C ILE A 7 3.56 5.65 -6.79
N GLN A 8 4.89 5.68 -6.68
CA GLN A 8 5.78 4.58 -6.95
C GLN A 8 6.28 3.99 -5.64
N PHE A 9 6.32 2.68 -5.57
CA PHE A 9 6.81 1.95 -4.40
C PHE A 9 7.64 0.74 -4.84
N LEU A 10 8.58 0.38 -3.97
CA LEU A 10 9.31 -0.88 -4.04
C LEU A 10 8.54 -1.91 -3.21
N CYS A 11 8.19 -3.02 -3.85
CA CYS A 11 7.64 -4.19 -3.18
C CYS A 11 8.76 -5.17 -2.89
N PHE A 12 8.91 -5.57 -1.63
CA PHE A 12 9.78 -6.65 -1.22
C PHE A 12 8.95 -7.86 -0.79
N CYS A 13 9.12 -8.98 -1.48
CA CYS A 13 8.43 -10.23 -1.16
C CYS A 13 9.34 -11.16 -0.37
N GLN A 14 8.84 -11.67 0.77
CA GLN A 14 9.53 -12.64 1.60
C GLN A 14 8.58 -13.73 2.10
N LYS A 15 8.97 -14.98 1.95
CA LYS A 15 8.29 -16.10 2.60
C LYS A 15 8.54 -16.05 4.11
N HIS A 16 7.46 -15.96 4.89
CA HIS A 16 7.53 -15.90 6.34
C HIS A 16 7.41 -17.29 6.98
N ALA A 17 6.49 -18.11 6.45
CA ALA A 17 6.28 -19.49 6.87
C ALA A 17 5.77 -20.33 5.68
N GLU A 18 5.57 -21.63 5.89
CA GLU A 18 4.90 -22.45 4.88
C GLU A 18 3.50 -21.89 4.56
N GLY A 19 3.21 -21.70 3.27
CA GLY A 19 1.97 -21.09 2.80
C GLY A 19 1.74 -19.63 3.24
N THR A 20 2.73 -18.92 3.80
CA THR A 20 2.56 -17.53 4.25
C THR A 20 3.68 -16.62 3.75
N TRP A 21 3.29 -15.51 3.11
CA TRP A 21 4.16 -14.53 2.50
C TRP A 21 3.87 -13.14 3.02
N ILE A 22 4.93 -12.36 3.17
CA ILE A 22 4.84 -10.94 3.51
C ILE A 22 5.40 -10.17 2.33
N ILE A 23 4.58 -9.27 1.80
CA ILE A 23 4.97 -8.25 0.85
C ILE A 23 5.06 -6.94 1.62
N LYS A 24 6.22 -6.28 1.56
CA LYS A 24 6.41 -4.95 2.14
C LYS A 24 6.57 -3.93 1.02
N ASP A 25 5.71 -2.93 1.03
CA ASP A 25 5.72 -1.80 0.10
C ASP A 25 6.36 -0.58 0.77
N VAL A 26 7.39 -0.02 0.14
CA VAL A 26 8.03 1.22 0.58
C VAL A 26 7.94 2.23 -0.54
N SER A 27 7.32 3.38 -0.29
CA SER A 27 7.23 4.48 -1.24
C SER A 27 8.64 4.98 -1.62
N ILE A 28 8.86 5.21 -2.91
CA ILE A 28 10.17 5.67 -3.42
C ILE A 28 10.45 7.11 -2.97
N ASP A 29 9.39 7.91 -2.79
CA ASP A 29 9.53 9.29 -2.32
C ASP A 29 10.20 9.35 -0.94
N THR A 30 9.89 8.41 -0.04
CA THR A 30 10.56 8.27 1.27
C THR A 30 12.05 7.87 1.15
N ILE A 31 12.47 7.21 0.06
CA ILE A 31 13.87 6.75 -0.12
C ILE A 31 14.77 7.88 -0.63
N LYS A 32 14.22 8.83 -1.41
CA LYS A 32 14.94 10.00 -1.92
C LYS A 32 15.26 11.03 -0.83
N GLU A 33 14.58 10.96 0.30
CA GLU A 33 14.64 11.91 1.43
C GLU A 33 15.80 11.68 2.42
N GLY A 34 16.85 10.93 2.06
CA GLY A 34 18.09 10.89 2.85
C GLY A 34 18.88 12.21 2.89
N SER A 35 18.37 13.29 2.30
CA SER A 35 19.12 14.56 2.21
C SER A 35 18.35 15.86 2.34
N GLN A 36 17.02 15.92 2.20
CA GLN A 36 16.31 17.20 2.36
C GLN A 36 14.89 17.03 2.88
N GLN A 37 14.67 17.67 4.02
CA GLN A 37 13.41 17.89 4.72
C GLN A 37 12.53 18.85 3.90
N TYR A 38 11.95 18.37 2.80
CA TYR A 38 10.96 19.13 2.03
C TYR A 38 9.64 18.38 1.99
N LYS A 39 8.78 18.72 2.96
CA LYS A 39 7.35 18.94 2.76
C LYS A 39 6.59 17.67 2.32
N ILE A 40 6.21 16.84 3.28
CA ILE A 40 5.04 15.96 3.16
C ILE A 40 3.88 16.88 2.74
N GLU A 41 3.55 16.92 1.45
CA GLU A 41 2.45 17.75 0.98
C GLU A 41 1.14 17.08 1.39
N LYS A 42 0.67 17.40 2.61
CA LYS A 42 -0.69 17.19 3.13
C LYS A 42 -1.09 15.73 3.42
N CYS A 43 -0.50 14.73 2.75
CA CYS A 43 -0.72 13.30 2.97
C CYS A 43 0.42 12.48 2.33
N GLY A 44 0.92 11.44 3.01
CA GLY A 44 1.98 10.56 2.52
C GLY A 44 1.75 9.11 2.90
N ARG A 45 2.01 8.18 1.95
CA ARG A 45 2.00 6.74 2.24
C ARG A 45 3.32 6.34 2.86
N LEU A 46 3.23 5.77 4.05
CA LEU A 46 4.34 5.16 4.78
C LEU A 46 4.45 3.67 4.42
N SER A 47 5.42 2.98 5.02
CA SER A 47 5.63 1.56 4.76
C SER A 47 4.34 0.76 4.96
N SER A 48 3.86 0.15 3.88
CA SER A 48 2.61 -0.59 3.79
C SER A 48 2.90 -2.00 3.28
N GLY A 49 1.88 -2.81 3.00
CA GLY A 49 2.13 -4.10 2.39
C GLY A 49 0.97 -5.09 2.46
N TYR A 50 1.28 -6.35 2.19
CA TYR A 50 0.32 -7.44 2.17
C TYR A 50 0.83 -8.64 2.95
N ILE A 51 -0.07 -9.33 3.62
CA ILE A 51 0.15 -10.71 4.08
C ILE A 51 -0.71 -11.61 3.21
N ILE A 52 -0.08 -12.64 2.65
CA ILE A 52 -0.75 -13.63 1.82
C ILE A 52 -0.63 -14.96 2.50
N GLN A 53 -1.76 -15.60 2.73
CA GLN A 53 -1.85 -16.90 3.36
C GLN A 53 -2.62 -17.85 2.45
N ASP A 54 -2.00 -18.96 2.09
CA ASP A 54 -2.65 -20.04 1.36
C ASP A 54 -3.65 -20.75 2.26
N MET A 55 -4.83 -21.03 1.71
CA MET A 55 -5.92 -21.66 2.43
C MET A 55 -6.18 -23.07 1.87
N PRO A 56 -6.61 -24.04 2.71
CA PRO A 56 -6.85 -25.42 2.26
C PRO A 56 -7.90 -25.60 1.16
N ASN A 57 -8.75 -24.59 0.95
CA ASN A 57 -9.79 -24.59 -0.07
C ASN A 57 -9.27 -24.17 -1.47
N GLY A 58 -7.96 -23.97 -1.64
CA GLY A 58 -7.34 -23.57 -2.89
C GLY A 58 -7.37 -22.06 -3.16
N TYR A 59 -7.90 -21.26 -2.23
CA TYR A 59 -7.85 -19.80 -2.28
C TYR A 59 -6.70 -19.26 -1.44
N SER A 60 -6.38 -17.98 -1.60
CA SER A 60 -5.45 -17.27 -0.71
C SER A 60 -6.22 -16.19 0.06
N LYS A 61 -5.96 -16.10 1.36
CA LYS A 61 -6.39 -14.97 2.20
C LYS A 61 -5.35 -13.86 2.05
N ILE A 62 -5.81 -12.68 1.65
CA ILE A 62 -4.97 -11.49 1.48
C ILE A 62 -5.35 -10.47 2.54
N ILE A 63 -4.38 -10.01 3.32
CA ILE A 63 -4.54 -8.97 4.33
C ILE A 63 -3.73 -7.77 3.87
N LEU A 64 -4.39 -6.64 3.63
CA LEU A 64 -3.76 -5.36 3.31
C LEU A 64 -3.42 -4.63 4.61
N ILE A 65 -2.18 -4.17 4.70
CA ILE A 65 -1.71 -3.26 5.75
C ILE A 65 -1.43 -1.92 5.09
N GLU A 66 -2.23 -0.91 5.44
CA GLU A 66 -2.06 0.44 4.95
C GLU A 66 -1.57 1.34 6.06
N HIS A 67 -0.47 2.05 5.81
CA HIS A 67 0.02 3.08 6.70
C HIS A 67 0.12 4.40 5.93
N MET A 68 -0.64 5.39 6.39
CA MET A 68 -0.69 6.73 5.81
C MET A 68 -0.49 7.75 6.93
N GLU A 69 0.25 8.81 6.63
CA GLU A 69 0.34 10.00 7.44
C GLU A 69 -0.38 11.13 6.71
N TYR A 70 -1.18 11.93 7.43
CA TYR A 70 -1.87 13.08 6.86
C TYR A 70 -2.00 14.18 7.90
N ASP A 71 -2.07 15.43 7.42
CA ASP A 71 -2.32 16.57 8.27
C ASP A 71 -3.84 16.86 8.29
N GLU A 72 -4.46 16.59 9.44
CA GLU A 72 -5.91 16.77 9.67
C GLU A 72 -6.41 18.19 9.35
N ILE A 73 -5.54 19.21 9.43
CA ILE A 73 -5.90 20.61 9.14
C ILE A 73 -6.31 20.77 7.67
N PHE A 74 -5.72 19.97 6.77
CA PHE A 74 -6.00 20.01 5.34
C PHE A 74 -7.08 19.01 4.90
N VAL A 75 -7.52 18.12 5.79
CA VAL A 75 -8.62 17.19 5.51
C VAL A 75 -9.95 17.86 5.81
N HIS A 76 -10.83 17.89 4.80
CA HIS A 76 -12.17 18.43 4.96
C HIS A 76 -12.92 17.63 6.04
N HIS A 77 -13.59 18.34 6.95
CA HIS A 77 -14.22 17.76 8.15
C HIS A 77 -15.17 16.59 7.85
N LEU A 78 -15.87 16.60 6.71
CA LEU A 78 -16.74 15.51 6.27
C LEU A 78 -16.01 14.18 5.98
N TYR A 79 -14.74 14.24 5.58
CA TYR A 79 -13.95 13.05 5.23
C TYR A 79 -13.09 12.56 6.39
N ARG A 80 -12.91 13.34 7.46
CA ARG A 80 -12.13 12.93 8.64
C ARG A 80 -12.59 11.61 9.24
N PRO A 81 -13.89 11.33 9.43
CA PRO A 81 -14.33 10.03 9.95
C PRO A 81 -13.94 8.87 9.01
N LEU A 82 -14.17 9.04 7.70
CA LEU A 82 -13.85 8.02 6.69
C LEU A 82 -12.35 7.73 6.59
N ILE A 83 -11.53 8.77 6.70
CA ILE A 83 -10.07 8.67 6.70
C ILE A 83 -9.55 7.99 7.97
N ARG A 84 -10.11 8.33 9.14
CA ARG A 84 -9.80 7.66 10.42
C ARG A 84 -10.17 6.18 10.42
N ASP A 85 -11.25 5.83 9.73
CA ASP A 85 -11.69 4.45 9.56
C ASP A 85 -10.91 3.71 8.46
N GLY A 86 -9.94 4.35 7.80
CA GLY A 86 -9.12 3.76 6.73
C GLY A 86 -9.86 3.57 5.40
N LEU A 87 -11.10 4.05 5.30
CA LEU A 87 -11.96 3.94 4.11
C LEU A 87 -11.71 5.05 3.08
N GLY A 88 -10.86 6.02 3.43
CA GLY A 88 -10.64 7.23 2.64
C GLY A 88 -9.58 7.14 1.53
N PHE A 89 -8.82 6.06 1.43
CA PHE A 89 -7.60 6.06 0.61
C PHE A 89 -7.55 5.02 -0.50
N VAL A 90 -8.25 3.89 -0.35
CA VAL A 90 -8.21 2.82 -1.34
C VAL A 90 -9.63 2.39 -1.72
N ASP A 91 -9.95 2.54 -2.99
CA ASP A 91 -11.15 1.93 -3.57
C ASP A 91 -10.97 0.40 -3.64
N SER A 92 -12.06 -0.31 -3.39
CA SER A 92 -12.24 -1.75 -3.54
C SER A 92 -11.53 -2.33 -4.77
N LYS A 93 -11.63 -1.69 -5.95
CA LYS A 93 -10.99 -2.17 -7.19
C LYS A 93 -9.46 -2.09 -7.11
N GLY A 94 -8.92 -1.02 -6.53
CA GLY A 94 -7.49 -0.83 -6.35
C GLY A 94 -6.92 -1.86 -5.38
N MET A 95 -7.61 -2.08 -4.25
CA MET A 95 -7.25 -3.10 -3.26
C MET A 95 -7.20 -4.51 -3.88
N ILE A 96 -8.22 -4.89 -4.65
CA ILE A 96 -8.28 -6.20 -5.30
C ILE A 96 -7.14 -6.35 -6.32
N GLY A 97 -6.93 -5.33 -7.16
CA GLY A 97 -5.88 -5.36 -8.18
C GLY A 97 -4.48 -5.56 -7.58
N MET A 98 -4.17 -4.81 -6.52
CA MET A 98 -2.90 -4.96 -5.81
C MET A 98 -2.79 -6.30 -5.09
N GLY A 99 -3.88 -6.81 -4.49
CA GLY A 99 -3.90 -8.14 -3.90
C GLY A 99 -3.51 -9.24 -4.89
N VAL A 100 -4.08 -9.20 -6.11
CA VAL A 100 -3.74 -10.16 -7.17
C VAL A 100 -2.28 -10.05 -7.60
N LEU A 101 -1.75 -8.83 -7.71
CA LEU A 101 -0.34 -8.60 -8.04
C LEU A 101 0.57 -9.18 -6.94
N SER A 102 0.26 -8.91 -5.68
CA SER A 102 1.01 -9.42 -4.54
C SER A 102 1.01 -10.95 -4.49
N GLN A 103 -0.11 -11.60 -4.81
CA GLN A 103 -0.18 -13.06 -4.91
C GLN A 103 0.71 -13.59 -6.03
N ARG A 104 0.71 -12.93 -7.20
CA ARG A 104 1.62 -13.30 -8.30
C ARG A 104 3.08 -13.14 -7.89
N MET A 105 3.42 -12.11 -7.12
CA MET A 105 4.78 -11.96 -6.60
C MET A 105 5.16 -13.08 -5.65
N ALA A 106 4.30 -13.42 -4.69
CA ALA A 106 4.53 -14.52 -3.76
C ALA A 106 4.78 -15.86 -4.49
N HIS A 107 4.03 -16.12 -5.57
CA HIS A 107 4.12 -17.42 -6.25
C HIS A 107 5.23 -17.48 -7.31
N ASN A 108 5.64 -16.34 -7.88
CA ASN A 108 6.67 -16.29 -8.93
C ASN A 108 8.05 -15.89 -8.40
N PHE A 109 8.13 -15.20 -7.25
CA PHE A 109 9.37 -14.69 -6.68
C PHE A 109 9.50 -15.15 -5.22
N CYS A 110 10.28 -16.21 -4.99
CA CYS A 110 10.50 -16.72 -3.63
C CYS A 110 11.22 -15.73 -2.69
N ALA A 111 11.95 -14.78 -3.29
CA ALA A 111 12.42 -13.54 -2.69
C ALA A 111 12.76 -12.58 -3.83
N GLY A 112 12.36 -11.31 -3.75
CA GLY A 112 12.64 -10.35 -4.82
C GLY A 112 12.12 -8.94 -4.52
N ILE A 113 12.73 -7.96 -5.21
CA ILE A 113 12.29 -6.57 -5.23
C ILE A 113 11.63 -6.32 -6.58
N CYS A 114 10.42 -5.76 -6.59
CA CYS A 114 9.81 -5.22 -7.80
C CYS A 114 9.46 -3.74 -7.59
N ALA A 115 9.40 -2.97 -8.67
CA ALA A 115 8.83 -1.63 -8.65
C ALA A 115 7.40 -1.69 -9.19
N THR A 116 6.46 -1.12 -8.44
CA THR A 116 5.05 -1.01 -8.86
C THR A 116 4.60 0.43 -8.70
N SER A 117 3.71 0.90 -9.59
CA SER A 117 2.99 2.15 -9.43
C SER A 117 1.50 1.90 -9.21
N CYS A 118 0.88 2.72 -8.38
CA CYS A 118 -0.57 2.75 -8.23
C CYS A 118 -1.08 4.20 -8.22
N GLN A 119 -2.29 4.37 -8.71
CA GLN A 119 -2.99 5.65 -8.67
C GLN A 119 -3.89 5.67 -7.46
N TRP A 120 -3.83 6.74 -6.68
CA TRP A 120 -4.74 6.95 -5.57
C TRP A 120 -5.49 8.27 -5.68
N LYS A 121 -6.64 8.30 -5.03
CA LYS A 121 -7.51 9.48 -4.91
C LYS A 121 -7.60 9.83 -3.43
N THR A 122 -7.16 11.03 -3.09
CA THR A 122 -7.30 11.57 -1.73
C THR A 122 -8.64 12.28 -1.63
N ILE A 123 -9.65 11.67 -1.00
CA ILE A 123 -11.02 12.21 -0.94
C ILE A 123 -11.09 13.53 -0.16
#